data_AF-A0A535MX91-F1
#
_entry.id   AF-A0A535MX91-F1
#
_cell.length_a   1.000
_cell.length_b   1.000
_cell.length_c   1.000
_cell.angle_alpha   90.00
_cell.angle_beta   90.00
_cell.angle_gamma   90.00
#
_symmetry.space_group_name_H-M   'P 1'
#
loop_
_entity.id
_entity.type
_entity.pdbx_description
1 polymer ?
#
loop_
_entity_poly.entity_id
_entity_poly.type
_entity_poly.pdbx_seq_one_letter_code
_entity_poly.pdbx_strand_id
1 'polypeptide(L)'
;MCEALRRDPVEALATAVDILAGYLAEAPTPALGEALTACRRQQDRLEAAFIQAAGRFATNREYAAEGAPTAVSWLKTRCRMSAGAAAERLNVARQLSQLPGTDQAFHSGEIGYQHAALIARVTQQVGAEPVRKAEGDLLKWAARFGRPGRRPGRRQPSLRPALPPRQPVVRRLLLRRGPAGSRRRSHAPDRARSADASGSRRREAG
;
A
#
# COMPACT_ATOMS: atom_id res chain seq x y z
N MET A 1 25.61 -9.26 14.17
CA MET A 1 24.26 -8.66 14.24
C MET A 1 24.19 -7.47 13.27
N CYS A 2 24.80 -7.56 12.10
CA CYS A 2 24.26 -8.05 10.80
C CYS A 2 23.23 -7.10 10.17
N GLU A 3 23.72 -5.95 9.71
CA GLU A 3 23.52 -5.21 8.43
C GLU A 3 22.14 -5.18 7.72
N ALA A 4 21.25 -6.15 7.91
CA ALA A 4 19.92 -6.21 7.31
C ALA A 4 18.91 -5.21 7.89
N LEU A 5 19.23 -4.56 9.03
CA LEU A 5 18.42 -3.50 9.65
C LEU A 5 18.66 -2.09 9.04
N ARG A 6 19.50 -1.96 8.01
CA ARG A 6 19.86 -0.65 7.41
C ARG A 6 18.98 -0.18 6.25
N ARG A 7 18.01 -0.97 5.79
CA ARG A 7 17.04 -0.52 4.77
C ARG A 7 15.73 -0.13 5.43
N ASP A 8 15.21 1.04 5.05
CA ASP A 8 13.85 1.43 5.38
C ASP A 8 12.89 0.34 4.90
N PRO A 9 12.09 -0.28 5.79
CA PRO A 9 11.15 -1.34 5.40
C PRO A 9 10.14 -0.87 4.35
N VAL A 10 9.80 0.42 4.32
CA VAL A 10 8.88 0.98 3.32
C VAL A 10 9.56 1.05 1.94
N GLU A 11 10.82 1.47 1.88
CA GLU A 11 11.61 1.48 0.65
C GLU A 11 11.84 0.06 0.10
N ALA A 12 12.12 -0.89 1.00
CA ALA A 12 12.25 -2.31 0.63
C ALA A 12 10.93 -2.87 0.08
N LEU A 13 9.79 -2.52 0.68
CA LEU A 13 8.48 -2.90 0.19
C LEU A 13 8.18 -2.27 -1.18
N ALA A 14 8.47 -0.97 -1.36
CA ALA A 14 8.28 -0.29 -2.64
C ALA A 14 9.05 -0.98 -3.76
N THR A 15 10.33 -1.31 -3.51
CA THR A 15 11.16 -2.08 -4.45
C THR A 15 10.55 -3.45 -4.77
N ALA A 16 10.04 -4.17 -3.77
CA ALA A 16 9.41 -5.46 -3.96
C ALA A 16 8.11 -5.38 -4.78
N VAL A 17 7.33 -4.31 -4.59
CA VAL A 17 6.11 -4.03 -5.36
C VAL A 17 6.46 -3.78 -6.83
N ASP A 18 7.48 -2.98 -7.12
CA ASP A 18 7.92 -2.71 -8.50
C ASP A 18 8.34 -4.00 -9.22
N ILE A 19 9.11 -4.86 -8.54
CA ILE A 19 9.54 -6.15 -9.07
C ILE A 19 8.32 -7.06 -9.34
N LEU A 20 7.39 -7.16 -8.40
CA LEU A 20 6.20 -8.00 -8.54
C LEU A 20 5.28 -7.50 -9.67
N ALA A 21 5.13 -6.18 -9.81
CA ALA A 21 4.34 -5.58 -10.88
C ALA A 21 4.93 -5.89 -12.26
N GLY A 22 6.25 -5.77 -12.42
CA GLY A 22 6.94 -6.17 -13.66
C GLY A 22 6.77 -7.66 -13.96
N TYR A 23 6.93 -8.52 -12.94
CA TYR A 23 6.70 -9.95 -13.10
C TYR A 23 5.27 -10.29 -13.54
N LEU A 24 4.25 -9.66 -12.96
CA LEU A 24 2.85 -9.88 -13.32
C LEU A 24 2.53 -9.42 -14.76
N ALA A 25 3.14 -8.34 -15.22
CA ALA A 25 2.97 -7.84 -16.58
C ALA A 25 3.54 -8.79 -17.65
N GLU A 26 4.60 -9.53 -17.31
CA GLU A 26 5.30 -10.45 -18.22
C GLU A 26 4.97 -11.93 -17.97
N ALA A 27 4.13 -12.24 -16.98
CA ALA A 27 3.87 -13.61 -16.55
C ALA A 27 3.21 -14.46 -17.66
N PRO A 28 3.75 -15.65 -17.98
CA PRO A 28 3.13 -16.53 -18.97
C PRO A 28 1.78 -17.07 -18.45
N THR A 29 0.82 -17.26 -19.35
CA THR A 29 -0.58 -17.64 -19.02
C THR A 29 -0.73 -18.81 -18.05
N PRO A 30 0.04 -19.91 -18.13
CA PRO A 30 -0.09 -21.02 -17.18
C PRO A 30 0.30 -20.66 -15.73
N ALA A 31 1.15 -19.64 -15.53
CA ALA A 31 1.63 -19.20 -14.23
C ALA A 31 0.87 -17.98 -13.67
N LEU A 32 0.14 -17.25 -14.51
CA LEU A 32 -0.53 -16.00 -14.13
C LEU A 32 -1.54 -16.19 -12.98
N GLY A 33 -2.30 -17.29 -12.97
CA GLY A 33 -3.27 -17.56 -11.89
C GLY A 33 -2.62 -17.76 -10.52
N GLU A 34 -1.48 -18.46 -10.48
CA GLU A 34 -0.71 -18.67 -9.24
C GLU A 34 -0.06 -17.35 -8.78
N ALA A 35 0.46 -16.56 -9.73
CA ALA A 35 1.03 -15.25 -9.46
C ALA A 35 0.00 -14.26 -8.88
N LEU A 36 -1.21 -14.20 -9.46
CA LEU A 36 -2.31 -13.39 -8.95
C LEU A 36 -2.75 -13.81 -7.54
N THR A 37 -2.82 -15.13 -7.30
CA THR A 37 -3.18 -15.68 -5.99
C THR A 37 -2.13 -15.32 -4.93
N ALA A 38 -0.85 -15.47 -5.25
CA ALA A 38 0.24 -15.11 -4.36
C ALA A 38 0.26 -13.60 -4.07
N CYS A 39 0.05 -12.76 -5.10
CA CYS A 39 -0.05 -11.31 -4.96
C CYS A 39 -1.20 -10.90 -4.03
N ARG A 40 -2.41 -11.44 -4.24
CA ARG A 40 -3.57 -11.16 -3.38
C ARG A 40 -3.31 -11.52 -1.93
N ARG A 41 -2.68 -12.66 -1.68
CA ARG A 41 -2.31 -13.08 -0.32
C ARG A 41 -1.35 -12.08 0.35
N GLN A 42 -0.38 -11.52 -0.38
CA GLN A 42 0.50 -10.48 0.19
C GLN A 42 -0.26 -9.18 0.44
N GLN A 43 -1.17 -8.78 -0.45
CA GLN A 43 -2.04 -7.63 -0.23
C GLN A 43 -2.89 -7.80 1.04
N ASP A 44 -3.43 -8.99 1.29
CA ASP A 44 -4.20 -9.26 2.52
C ASP A 44 -3.35 -9.16 3.78
N ARG A 45 -2.10 -9.66 3.74
CA ARG A 45 -1.16 -9.54 4.88
C ARG A 45 -0.75 -8.09 5.14
N LEU A 46 -0.53 -7.31 4.08
CA LEU A 46 -0.24 -5.87 4.19
C LEU A 46 -1.45 -5.11 4.73
N GLU A 47 -2.65 -5.45 4.29
CA GLU A 47 -3.90 -4.88 4.79
C GLU A 47 -4.12 -5.23 6.27
N ALA A 48 -3.82 -6.46 6.70
CA ALA A 48 -3.87 -6.85 8.11
C ALA A 48 -2.92 -6.01 8.97
N ALA A 49 -1.66 -5.87 8.55
CA ALA A 49 -0.68 -5.03 9.24
C ALA A 49 -1.10 -3.56 9.29
N PHE A 50 -1.65 -3.03 8.19
CA PHE A 50 -2.19 -1.67 8.13
C PHE A 50 -3.34 -1.48 9.12
N ILE A 51 -4.30 -2.40 9.16
CA ILE A 51 -5.46 -2.34 10.06
C ILE A 51 -5.03 -2.40 11.52
N GLN A 52 -4.09 -3.27 11.87
CA GLN A 52 -3.53 -3.36 13.21
C GLN A 52 -2.87 -2.04 13.63
N ALA A 53 -2.04 -1.47 12.76
CA ALA A 53 -1.39 -0.18 13.01
C ALA A 53 -2.40 0.98 13.11
N ALA A 54 -3.40 1.02 12.22
CA ALA A 54 -4.47 2.02 12.23
C ALA A 54 -5.32 1.93 13.49
N GLY A 55 -5.57 0.72 14.00
CA GLY A 55 -6.22 0.50 15.29
C GLY A 55 -5.44 1.12 16.45
N ARG A 56 -4.14 0.84 16.54
CA ARG A 56 -3.25 1.43 17.56
C ARG A 56 -3.20 2.95 17.44
N PHE A 57 -3.04 3.47 16.23
CA PHE A 57 -3.03 4.90 15.92
C PHE A 57 -4.33 5.59 16.36
N ALA A 58 -5.47 4.94 16.15
CA ALA A 58 -6.77 5.44 16.61
C ALA A 58 -6.90 5.41 18.14
N THR A 59 -6.50 4.32 18.79
CA THR A 59 -6.52 4.18 20.26
C THR A 59 -5.65 5.22 20.95
N ASN A 60 -4.45 5.47 20.42
CA ASN A 60 -3.50 6.44 20.96
C ASN A 60 -3.83 7.89 20.61
N ARG A 61 -4.85 8.13 19.78
CA ARG A 61 -5.24 9.46 19.28
C ARG A 61 -4.12 10.22 18.58
N GLU A 62 -3.19 9.52 17.93
CA GLU A 62 -2.02 10.11 17.28
C GLU A 62 -2.40 11.08 16.15
N TYR A 63 -3.56 10.87 15.52
CA TYR A 63 -4.15 11.78 14.53
C TYR A 63 -4.37 13.21 15.04
N ALA A 64 -4.50 13.41 16.35
CA ALA A 64 -4.69 14.74 16.94
C ALA A 64 -3.44 15.62 16.80
N ALA A 65 -2.24 15.04 16.72
CA ALA A 65 -1.00 15.78 16.52
C ALA A 65 -0.97 16.54 15.18
N GLU A 66 -1.75 16.09 14.20
CA GLU A 66 -1.90 16.73 12.89
C GLU A 66 -3.20 17.55 12.78
N GLY A 67 -3.91 17.79 13.89
CA GLY A 67 -5.15 18.56 13.91
C GLY A 67 -6.36 17.86 13.30
N ALA A 68 -6.29 16.56 13.03
CA ALA A 68 -7.44 15.81 12.55
C ALA A 68 -8.43 15.55 13.70
N PRO A 69 -9.75 15.72 13.51
CA PRO A 69 -10.73 15.54 14.59
C PRO A 69 -10.95 14.07 14.94
N THR A 70 -10.77 13.15 13.98
CA THR A 70 -10.94 11.70 14.17
C THR A 70 -9.93 10.92 13.31
N ALA A 71 -9.64 9.69 13.71
CA ALA A 71 -8.84 8.76 12.91
C ALA A 71 -9.45 8.53 11.50
N VAL A 72 -10.78 8.46 11.41
CA VAL A 72 -11.48 8.36 10.10
C VAL A 72 -11.15 9.57 9.22
N SER A 73 -11.23 10.79 9.77
CA SER A 73 -10.89 12.00 9.03
C SER A 73 -9.44 12.01 8.58
N TRP A 74 -8.52 11.57 9.43
CA TRP A 74 -7.10 11.46 9.09
C TRP A 74 -6.86 10.47 7.95
N LEU A 75 -7.43 9.25 8.05
CA LEU A 75 -7.31 8.21 7.02
C LEU A 75 -7.91 8.63 5.68
N LYS A 76 -9.03 9.37 5.69
CA LYS A 76 -9.59 9.93 4.44
C LYS A 76 -8.60 10.85 3.75
N THR A 77 -8.04 11.81 4.48
CA THR A 77 -7.16 12.84 3.92
C THR A 77 -5.79 12.31 3.56
N ARG A 78 -5.18 11.50 4.43
CA ARG A 78 -3.80 11.01 4.28
C ARG A 78 -3.70 9.71 3.50
N CYS A 79 -4.67 8.80 3.65
CA CYS A 79 -4.68 7.50 2.97
C CYS A 79 -5.65 7.45 1.78
N ARG A 80 -6.26 8.58 1.38
CA ARG A 80 -7.16 8.72 0.23
C ARG A 80 -8.34 7.74 0.25
N MET A 81 -8.86 7.47 1.45
CA MET A 81 -9.97 6.54 1.64
C MET A 81 -11.33 7.25 1.64
N SER A 82 -12.39 6.54 1.29
CA SER A 82 -13.75 6.99 1.61
C SER A 82 -14.00 6.91 3.12
N ALA A 83 -14.97 7.67 3.63
CA ALA A 83 -15.34 7.63 5.04
C ALA A 83 -15.77 6.23 5.49
N GLY A 84 -16.56 5.54 4.67
CA GLY A 84 -17.00 4.17 4.93
C GLY A 84 -15.84 3.17 4.96
N ALA A 85 -14.90 3.27 4.01
CA ALA A 85 -13.76 2.35 3.96
C ALA A 85 -12.79 2.54 5.15
N ALA A 86 -12.59 3.78 5.59
CA ALA A 86 -11.79 4.08 6.77
C ALA A 86 -12.48 3.61 8.06
N ALA A 87 -13.78 3.90 8.21
CA ALA A 87 -14.56 3.45 9.37
C ALA A 87 -14.62 1.92 9.46
N GLU A 88 -14.78 1.22 8.33
CA GLU A 88 -14.78 -0.25 8.30
C GLU A 88 -13.45 -0.81 8.80
N ARG A 89 -12.30 -0.30 8.36
CA ARG A 89 -10.98 -0.76 8.80
C ARG A 89 -10.75 -0.54 10.29
N LEU A 90 -11.15 0.63 10.82
CA LEU A 90 -11.07 0.88 12.25
C LEU A 90 -12.04 -0.02 13.04
N ASN A 91 -13.20 -0.34 12.48
CA ASN A 91 -14.09 -1.34 13.07
C ASN A 91 -13.44 -2.73 13.07
N VAL A 92 -12.86 -3.18 11.95
CA VAL A 92 -12.14 -4.45 11.87
C VAL A 92 -11.05 -4.53 12.94
N ALA A 93 -10.20 -3.50 13.05
CA ALA A 93 -9.16 -3.44 14.07
C ALA A 93 -9.71 -3.61 15.49
N ARG A 94 -10.82 -2.93 15.80
CA ARG A 94 -11.47 -2.98 17.12
C ARG A 94 -12.12 -4.33 17.43
N GLN A 95 -12.66 -5.03 16.43
CA GLN A 95 -13.31 -6.32 16.65
C GLN A 95 -12.29 -7.45 16.71
N LEU A 96 -11.26 -7.42 15.85
CA LEU A 96 -10.23 -8.45 15.81
C LEU A 96 -9.32 -8.46 17.05
N SER A 97 -9.18 -7.34 17.76
CA SER A 97 -8.50 -7.32 19.07
C SER A 97 -9.18 -8.22 20.11
N GLN A 98 -10.46 -8.57 19.88
CA GLN A 98 -11.22 -9.51 20.69
C GLN A 98 -11.31 -10.91 20.06
N LEU A 99 -10.67 -11.18 18.93
CA LEU A 99 -10.78 -12.44 18.17
C LEU A 99 -9.39 -12.91 17.73
N PRO A 100 -8.58 -13.46 18.65
CA PRO A 100 -7.17 -13.73 18.39
C PRO A 100 -6.94 -14.78 17.30
N GLY A 101 -7.83 -15.77 17.15
CA GLY A 101 -7.70 -16.78 16.08
C GLY A 101 -7.91 -16.15 14.70
N THR A 102 -8.91 -15.29 14.58
CA THR A 102 -9.24 -14.57 13.35
C THR A 102 -8.15 -13.56 13.00
N ASP A 103 -7.65 -12.83 14.00
CA ASP A 103 -6.55 -11.89 13.84
C ASP A 103 -5.29 -12.58 13.32
N GLN A 104 -4.93 -13.73 13.90
CA GLN A 104 -3.78 -14.53 13.45
C GLN A 104 -3.98 -15.08 12.03
N ALA A 105 -5.15 -15.60 11.72
CA ALA A 105 -5.48 -16.12 10.39
C ALA A 105 -5.40 -15.02 9.33
N PHE A 106 -5.81 -13.79 9.67
CA PHE A 106 -5.73 -12.66 8.76
C PHE A 106 -4.28 -12.18 8.55
N HIS A 107 -3.50 -12.04 9.62
CA HIS A 107 -2.08 -11.64 9.54
C HIS A 107 -1.19 -12.64 8.78
N SER A 108 -1.52 -13.94 8.84
CA SER A 108 -0.82 -14.98 8.07
C SER A 108 -1.26 -15.06 6.60
N GLY A 109 -2.32 -14.34 6.23
CA GLY A 109 -2.97 -14.41 4.93
C GLY A 109 -3.64 -15.76 4.68
N GLU A 110 -4.06 -16.47 5.73
CA GLU A 110 -4.90 -17.67 5.63
C GLU A 110 -6.34 -17.28 5.25
N ILE A 111 -6.82 -16.15 5.75
CA ILE A 111 -8.05 -15.51 5.31
C ILE A 111 -7.76 -14.14 4.70
N GLY A 112 -8.52 -13.76 3.67
CA GLY A 112 -8.45 -12.42 3.07
C GLY A 112 -9.27 -11.37 3.83
N TYR A 113 -9.08 -10.09 3.47
CA TYR A 113 -9.74 -8.95 4.13
C TYR A 113 -11.26 -9.09 4.20
N GLN A 114 -11.92 -9.57 3.13
CA GLN A 114 -13.38 -9.67 3.10
C GLN A 114 -13.94 -10.64 4.15
N HIS A 115 -13.24 -11.74 4.44
CA HIS A 115 -13.63 -12.67 5.50
C HIS A 115 -13.46 -12.03 6.87
N ALA A 116 -12.33 -11.37 7.12
CA ALA A 116 -12.07 -10.66 8.36
C ALA A 116 -13.11 -9.54 8.60
N ALA A 117 -13.46 -8.78 7.56
CA ALA A 117 -14.48 -7.73 7.62
C ALA A 117 -15.88 -8.27 7.92
N LEU A 118 -16.25 -9.41 7.32
CA LEU A 118 -17.52 -10.08 7.61
C LEU A 118 -17.57 -10.55 9.07
N ILE A 119 -16.52 -11.24 9.55
CA ILE A 119 -16.44 -11.70 10.94
C ILE A 119 -16.52 -10.51 11.89
N ALA A 120 -15.77 -9.44 11.64
CA ALA A 120 -15.82 -8.22 12.45
C ALA A 120 -17.24 -7.60 12.48
N ARG A 121 -17.94 -7.57 11.34
CA ARG A 121 -19.32 -7.06 11.28
C ARG A 121 -20.28 -7.91 12.09
N VAL A 122 -20.20 -9.24 11.98
CA VAL A 122 -21.00 -10.16 12.80
C VAL A 122 -20.68 -9.95 14.28
N THR A 123 -19.41 -9.83 14.63
CA THR A 123 -18.94 -9.56 16.01
C THR A 123 -19.52 -8.27 16.58
N GLN A 124 -19.59 -7.22 15.76
CA GLN A 124 -20.21 -5.96 16.16
C GLN A 124 -21.73 -6.12 16.43
N GLN A 125 -22.41 -7.02 15.71
CA GLN A 125 -23.85 -7.22 15.81
C GLN A 125 -24.25 -8.16 16.95
N VAL A 126 -23.52 -9.26 17.16
CA VAL A 126 -23.89 -10.34 18.10
C VAL A 126 -23.00 -10.40 19.34
N GLY A 127 -21.94 -9.58 19.40
CA GLY A 127 -20.95 -9.57 20.47
C GLY A 127 -19.77 -10.52 20.24
N ALA A 128 -18.67 -10.29 20.95
CA ALA A 128 -17.42 -11.04 20.77
C ALA A 128 -17.45 -12.45 21.37
N GLU A 129 -18.17 -12.67 22.47
CA GLU A 129 -18.17 -13.95 23.17
C GLU A 129 -18.75 -15.11 22.31
N PRO A 130 -19.92 -14.97 21.66
CA PRO A 130 -20.46 -16.03 20.80
C PRO A 130 -19.55 -16.30 19.59
N VAL A 131 -18.99 -15.26 18.98
CA VAL A 131 -18.10 -15.39 17.83
C VAL A 131 -16.80 -16.07 18.20
N ARG A 132 -16.23 -15.76 19.37
CA ARG A 132 -15.02 -16.42 19.88
C ARG A 132 -15.23 -17.92 20.08
N LYS A 133 -16.39 -18.33 20.62
CA LYS A 133 -16.75 -19.76 20.75
C LYS A 133 -16.84 -20.47 19.40
N ALA A 134 -17.30 -19.76 18.36
CA ALA A 134 -17.42 -20.28 16.99
C ALA A 134 -16.19 -20.07 16.11
N GLU A 135 -15.13 -19.41 16.61
CA GLU A 135 -14.00 -18.92 15.81
C GLU A 135 -13.30 -20.04 15.05
N GLY A 136 -13.09 -21.19 15.70
CA GLY A 136 -12.48 -22.36 15.06
C GLY A 136 -13.29 -22.89 13.87
N ASP A 137 -14.63 -22.89 13.96
CA ASP A 137 -15.47 -23.36 12.86
C ASP A 137 -15.58 -22.32 11.75
N LEU A 138 -15.69 -21.03 12.09
CA LEU A 138 -15.65 -19.94 11.11
C LEU A 138 -14.37 -19.96 10.28
N LEU A 139 -13.22 -20.21 10.91
CA LEU A 139 -11.94 -20.32 10.22
C LEU A 139 -11.84 -21.58 9.35
N LYS A 140 -12.37 -22.74 9.79
CA LYS A 140 -12.46 -23.94 8.93
C LYS A 140 -13.27 -23.67 7.66
N TRP A 141 -14.41 -22.98 7.80
CA TRP A 141 -15.23 -22.60 6.65
C TRP A 141 -14.51 -21.60 5.74
N ALA A 142 -13.84 -20.60 6.31
CA ALA A 142 -13.04 -19.65 5.55
C ALA A 142 -11.88 -20.34 4.81
N ALA A 143 -11.21 -21.32 5.41
CA ALA A 143 -10.17 -22.10 4.74
C ALA A 143 -10.70 -22.97 3.57
N ARG A 144 -11.94 -23.45 3.69
CA ARG A 144 -12.61 -24.26 2.65
C ARG A 144 -12.99 -23.44 1.42
N PHE A 145 -13.46 -22.21 1.63
CA PHE A 145 -13.95 -21.34 0.55
C PHE A 145 -12.95 -20.26 0.10
N GLY A 146 -11.96 -19.95 0.94
CA GLY A 146 -11.01 -18.86 0.75
C GLY A 146 -9.65 -19.27 0.19
N ARG A 147 -9.40 -20.55 -0.13
CA ARG A 147 -8.21 -20.99 -0.89
C ARG A 147 -8.52 -21.03 -2.40
N PRO A 148 -8.28 -19.96 -3.16
CA PRO A 148 -8.26 -20.06 -4.61
C PRO A 148 -7.10 -20.99 -5.01
N GLY A 149 -7.42 -22.10 -5.68
CA GLY A 149 -6.43 -22.98 -6.31
C GLY A 149 -6.37 -24.43 -5.83
N ARG A 150 -7.00 -24.83 -4.72
CA ARG A 150 -7.01 -26.27 -4.34
C ARG A 150 -8.14 -27.02 -5.08
N ARG A 151 -7.93 -27.34 -6.36
CA ARG A 151 -8.68 -28.44 -6.97
C ARG A 151 -8.29 -29.74 -6.25
N PRO A 152 -9.23 -30.52 -5.68
CA PRO A 152 -8.90 -31.84 -5.18
C PRO A 152 -8.52 -32.71 -6.38
N GLY A 153 -7.24 -33.12 -6.49
CA GLY A 153 -6.83 -34.18 -7.43
C GLY A 153 -5.64 -33.93 -8.36
N ARG A 154 -4.98 -32.76 -8.37
CA ARG A 154 -3.71 -32.60 -9.12
C ARG A 154 -2.54 -32.35 -8.18
N ARG A 155 -1.66 -33.34 -8.02
CA ARG A 155 -0.30 -33.13 -7.49
C ARG A 155 0.42 -32.23 -8.50
N GLN A 156 0.67 -30.98 -8.16
CA GLN A 156 1.64 -30.16 -8.90
C GLN A 156 3.04 -30.52 -8.40
N PRO A 157 4.01 -30.77 -9.29
CA PRO A 157 5.41 -30.81 -8.89
C PRO A 157 5.79 -29.44 -8.35
N SER A 158 6.50 -29.43 -7.23
CA SER A 158 6.94 -28.22 -6.53
C SER A 158 7.71 -27.29 -7.48
N LEU A 159 7.06 -26.25 -7.97
CA LEU A 159 7.73 -25.14 -8.62
C LEU A 159 8.41 -24.32 -7.52
N ARG A 160 9.70 -24.57 -7.30
CA ARG A 160 10.58 -23.55 -6.72
C ARG A 160 10.45 -22.31 -7.59
N PRO A 161 10.28 -21.10 -7.04
CA PRO A 161 10.32 -19.90 -7.86
C PRO A 161 11.73 -19.79 -8.43
N ALA A 162 11.87 -20.07 -9.73
CA ALA A 162 13.05 -19.70 -10.48
C ALA A 162 13.04 -18.19 -10.55
N LEU A 163 13.85 -17.55 -9.71
CA LEU A 163 14.19 -16.14 -9.86
C LEU A 163 14.72 -15.98 -11.30
N PRO A 164 14.10 -15.13 -12.15
CA PRO A 164 14.65 -14.93 -13.49
C PRO A 164 16.09 -14.41 -13.37
N PRO A 165 17.01 -14.82 -14.26
CA PRO A 165 18.36 -14.30 -14.24
C PRO A 165 18.30 -12.77 -14.34
N ARG A 166 19.04 -12.09 -13.45
CA ARG A 166 19.16 -10.63 -13.46
C ARG A 166 19.61 -10.19 -14.85
N GLN A 167 18.71 -9.62 -15.64
CA GLN A 167 19.12 -8.99 -16.88
C GLN A 167 19.95 -7.75 -16.51
N PRO A 168 21.12 -7.54 -17.14
CA PRO A 168 21.89 -6.33 -16.91
C PRO A 168 21.07 -5.14 -17.42
N VAL A 169 20.80 -4.19 -16.52
CA VAL A 169 20.20 -2.90 -16.85
C VAL A 169 21.08 -2.28 -17.93
N VAL A 170 20.56 -2.16 -19.16
CA VAL A 170 21.29 -1.51 -20.26
C VAL A 170 21.35 -0.01 -19.95
N ARG A 171 22.41 0.39 -19.25
CA ARG A 171 22.74 1.77 -18.93
C ARG A 171 23.26 2.45 -20.20
N ARG A 172 22.37 3.02 -21.01
CA ARG A 172 22.78 3.80 -22.20
C ARG A 172 23.04 5.26 -21.84
N LEU A 173 24.22 5.53 -21.29
CA LEU A 173 24.92 6.82 -21.31
C LEU A 173 26.37 6.46 -21.71
N LEU A 174 27.11 7.09 -22.63
CA LEU A 174 27.11 8.47 -23.12
C LEU A 174 28.25 8.61 -24.19
N LEU A 175 28.18 9.68 -25.03
CA LEU A 175 29.30 10.40 -25.71
C LEU A 175 29.91 9.74 -26.98
N ARG A 176 30.33 10.44 -28.05
CA ARG A 176 30.88 11.80 -28.18
C ARG A 176 31.06 12.17 -29.67
N ARG A 177 30.88 13.45 -30.05
CA ARG A 177 31.88 14.30 -30.75
C ARG A 177 31.26 15.62 -31.26
N GLY A 178 31.67 16.75 -30.67
CA GLY A 178 31.89 18.01 -31.43
C GLY A 178 33.33 18.01 -32.00
N PRO A 179 33.90 19.14 -32.47
CA PRO A 179 33.38 20.52 -32.55
C PRO A 179 33.72 21.24 -33.90
N ALA A 180 33.42 22.55 -33.98
CA ALA A 180 34.15 23.64 -34.68
C ALA A 180 33.29 24.52 -35.63
N GLY A 181 33.39 25.85 -35.47
CA GLY A 181 32.87 26.81 -36.45
C GLY A 181 32.45 28.18 -35.91
N SER A 182 33.35 28.88 -35.22
CA SER A 182 33.19 30.30 -34.85
C SER A 182 33.09 31.22 -36.07
N ARG A 183 32.22 32.24 -36.04
CA ARG A 183 32.53 33.60 -36.54
C ARG A 183 31.63 34.66 -35.91
N ARG A 184 32.30 35.73 -35.48
CA ARG A 184 31.85 36.91 -34.72
C ARG A 184 31.10 37.92 -35.60
N ARG A 185 30.29 38.77 -34.96
CA ARG A 185 30.38 40.26 -34.92
C ARG A 185 29.16 40.76 -34.11
N SER A 186 29.32 41.30 -32.89
CA SER A 186 29.72 42.68 -32.57
C SER A 186 28.68 43.74 -32.98
N HIS A 187 27.71 44.07 -32.11
CA HIS A 187 27.37 45.47 -31.83
C HIS A 187 26.55 45.60 -30.53
N ALA A 188 26.98 46.51 -29.67
CA ALA A 188 26.30 47.09 -28.52
C ALA A 188 26.62 48.60 -28.57
N PRO A 189 26.06 49.46 -27.71
CA PRO A 189 24.76 49.45 -27.02
C PRO A 189 24.00 50.78 -27.26
N ASP A 190 22.75 50.92 -26.80
CA ASP A 190 22.35 52.25 -26.31
C ASP A 190 21.29 52.20 -25.20
N ARG A 191 21.41 53.21 -24.34
CA ARG A 191 20.86 53.45 -23.01
C ARG A 191 19.36 53.82 -23.04
N ALA A 192 18.65 53.56 -21.94
CA ALA A 192 18.09 54.62 -21.08
C ALA A 192 17.11 54.08 -20.01
N ARG A 193 17.41 54.44 -18.75
CA ARG A 193 16.53 55.04 -17.69
C ARG A 193 15.18 54.36 -17.41
N SER A 194 14.96 53.69 -16.26
CA SER A 194 14.81 54.19 -14.87
C SER A 194 13.47 54.91 -14.58
N ALA A 195 12.85 54.53 -13.44
CA ALA A 195 11.75 55.16 -12.68
C ALA A 195 10.32 54.83 -13.14
N ASP A 196 9.28 54.78 -12.31
CA ASP A 196 9.06 54.62 -10.85
C ASP A 196 7.51 54.59 -10.71
N ALA A 197 7.01 54.36 -9.48
CA ALA A 197 5.70 54.75 -8.96
C ALA A 197 4.48 53.79 -9.09
N SER A 198 4.26 53.07 -7.98
CA SER A 198 3.13 53.28 -7.07
C SER A 198 1.70 53.31 -7.64
N GLY A 199 1.03 52.16 -7.62
CA GLY A 199 -0.43 52.03 -7.70
C GLY A 199 -1.07 51.96 -6.30
N SER A 200 -1.80 53.01 -5.99
CA SER A 200 -2.46 53.38 -4.74
C SER A 200 -3.42 52.35 -4.11
N ARG A 201 -3.45 52.34 -2.76
CA ARG A 201 -4.55 51.85 -1.93
C ARG A 201 -5.75 52.79 -2.06
N ARG A 202 -6.98 52.28 -2.16
CA ARG A 202 -8.17 53.01 -1.70
C ARG A 202 -9.13 52.09 -0.95
N ARG A 203 -9.52 52.57 0.22
CA ARG A 203 -10.47 52.04 1.19
C ARG A 203 -11.92 52.31 0.79
N GLU A 204 -12.80 51.49 1.38
CA GLU A 204 -14.15 51.78 1.92
C GLU A 204 -15.28 52.15 0.95
N ALA A 205 -16.36 51.35 0.93
CA ALA A 205 -17.57 51.55 1.76
C ALA A 205 -18.70 50.59 1.31
N GLY A 206 -19.43 50.01 2.28
CA GLY A 206 -20.58 49.12 2.06
C GLY A 206 -20.83 48.23 3.27
#